data_AF-A0A1M7Y9P2-F1
#
_entry.id   AF-A0A1M7Y9P2-F1
#
_cell.length_a   1.000
_cell.length_b   1.000
_cell.length_c   1.000
_cell.angle_alpha   90.00
_cell.angle_beta   90.00
_cell.angle_gamma   90.00
#
_symmetry.space_group_name_H-M   'P 1'
#
loop_
_entity.id
_entity.type
_entity.pdbx_description
1 polymer ?
#
loop_
_entity_poly.entity_id
_entity_poly.type
_entity_poly.pdbx_seq_one_letter_code
_entity_poly.pdbx_strand_id
1 'polypeptide(L)'
;MKKKLSLIALAGLSCVVTNVMADDDRLLSLKDPMAPFLETREYAKQMGASAEFRKMEGVAYDEKNNKLYIAMSSIDKTMSDGEGDIKLEENKCGIVYEAALDANQNISNLKPLIVGGGYDKSVKSTVSSGFKDRCDVNNVANPDGLYVDHHGNLWISEDTSDHTNNMLWRWDGQKLERFATVPTGAEITGITVTPNDEVLFNVQHPSAMSRFPYNRGVIGIVNGFKAGDSFTPVGVPTGDDVYDVKVASGNYQVLARVGAEIPGDIRGQKFGQVNRLDGSLKEMCNQPDGNMFVPITSSSDEAYLFTNFECRPGNTAKMYLKKNGESWSVLDGENINYDGVHGTWNNCNASVTPWNTGLTSEEYEPLANKAGWKENVVDMTDYLGAQANPYDYGFPVELIPDTRGESVTTQVVKHYAMGRLSYEMSRVMKDHKTVYSGDDGTGVILSKFVADKEGDLSAGTIYAAKVAQQPDQSFNLEWLELARGNSGDVYDAIRKVELK
;
A
#
# COMPACT_ATOMS: atom_id res chain seq x y z
N MET A 1 26.40 -78.51 -3.55
CA MET A 1 26.48 -78.86 -4.98
C MET A 1 25.32 -78.20 -5.72
N LYS A 2 25.65 -77.50 -6.82
CA LYS A 2 24.81 -76.83 -7.84
C LYS A 2 23.28 -77.09 -7.82
N LYS A 3 22.51 -76.01 -7.99
CA LYS A 3 21.56 -75.87 -9.13
C LYS A 3 21.25 -74.40 -9.41
N LYS A 4 21.50 -74.00 -10.66
CA LYS A 4 21.24 -72.67 -11.25
C LYS A 4 19.79 -72.58 -11.74
N LEU A 5 19.29 -71.35 -11.68
CA LEU A 5 18.16 -70.67 -12.33
C LEU A 5 17.32 -71.39 -13.41
N SER A 6 16.01 -71.07 -13.40
CA SER A 6 15.27 -70.73 -14.63
C SER A 6 14.37 -69.50 -14.40
N LEU A 7 14.40 -68.61 -15.39
CA LEU A 7 13.66 -67.35 -15.56
C LEU A 7 12.13 -67.56 -15.64
N ILE A 8 11.35 -66.65 -15.05
CA ILE A 8 10.03 -66.25 -15.56
C ILE A 8 10.00 -64.72 -15.55
N ALA A 9 9.74 -64.15 -16.73
CA ALA A 9 9.59 -62.72 -16.95
C ALA A 9 8.27 -62.23 -16.34
N LEU A 10 8.31 -61.15 -15.55
CA LEU A 10 7.14 -60.34 -15.24
C LEU A 10 7.27 -59.00 -15.96
N ALA A 11 6.32 -58.75 -16.85
CA ALA A 11 6.16 -57.48 -17.56
C ALA A 11 5.92 -56.35 -16.55
N GLY A 12 6.62 -55.22 -16.76
CA GLY A 12 6.45 -54.02 -15.95
C GLY A 12 5.07 -53.40 -16.15
N LEU A 13 4.34 -53.23 -15.06
CA LEU A 13 3.30 -52.20 -14.98
C LEU A 13 3.99 -50.87 -14.69
N SER A 14 4.09 -50.03 -15.71
CA SER A 14 4.32 -48.60 -15.52
C SER A 14 3.09 -48.05 -14.79
N CYS A 15 3.27 -47.66 -13.53
CA CYS A 15 2.28 -46.90 -12.80
C CYS A 15 2.33 -45.46 -13.36
N VAL A 16 1.43 -45.15 -14.29
CA VAL A 16 1.17 -43.78 -14.69
C VAL A 16 0.53 -43.10 -13.49
N VAL A 17 1.33 -42.33 -12.74
CA VAL A 17 0.79 -41.35 -11.80
C VAL A 17 0.11 -40.29 -12.66
N THR A 18 -1.19 -40.45 -12.88
CA THR A 18 -2.01 -39.34 -13.35
C THR A 18 -2.01 -38.32 -12.22
N ASN A 19 -1.19 -37.27 -12.36
CA ASN A 19 -1.42 -36.03 -11.63
C ASN A 19 -2.82 -35.55 -12.04
N VAL A 20 -3.82 -35.89 -11.23
CA VAL A 20 -5.10 -35.19 -11.25
C VAL A 20 -4.74 -33.79 -10.81
N MET A 21 -4.64 -32.86 -11.77
CA MET A 21 -4.56 -31.45 -11.43
C MET A 21 -5.79 -31.17 -10.56
N ALA A 22 -5.56 -30.64 -9.35
CA ALA A 22 -6.64 -30.21 -8.48
C ALA A 22 -7.62 -29.37 -9.30
N ASP A 23 -8.92 -29.59 -9.12
CA ASP A 23 -9.93 -28.78 -9.79
C ASP A 23 -9.67 -27.31 -9.46
N ASP A 24 -9.70 -26.46 -10.48
CA ASP A 24 -9.38 -25.04 -10.35
C ASP A 24 -10.49 -24.38 -9.54
N ASP A 25 -10.26 -24.12 -8.24
CA ASP A 25 -11.28 -23.58 -7.33
C ASP A 25 -11.55 -22.08 -7.54
N ARG A 26 -10.86 -21.42 -8.48
CA ARG A 26 -11.12 -20.01 -8.81
C ARG A 26 -12.39 -19.85 -9.63
N LEU A 27 -13.02 -18.68 -9.54
CA LEU A 27 -14.11 -18.28 -10.42
C LEU A 27 -13.64 -18.10 -11.87
N LEU A 28 -12.44 -17.55 -12.06
CA LEU A 28 -11.77 -17.42 -13.35
C LEU A 28 -10.57 -18.38 -13.40
N SER A 29 -10.54 -19.23 -14.42
CA SER A 29 -9.46 -20.23 -14.54
C SER A 29 -8.15 -19.61 -14.98
N LEU A 30 -7.01 -20.16 -14.54
CA LEU A 30 -5.68 -19.74 -15.04
C LEU A 30 -5.47 -19.97 -16.54
N LYS A 31 -6.36 -20.71 -17.22
CA LYS A 31 -6.35 -20.87 -18.67
C LYS A 31 -7.07 -19.73 -19.41
N ASP A 32 -7.78 -18.87 -18.69
CA ASP A 32 -8.44 -17.72 -19.28
C ASP A 32 -7.38 -16.72 -19.78
N PRO A 33 -7.55 -16.12 -20.98
CA PRO A 33 -6.60 -15.13 -21.50
C PRO A 33 -6.33 -13.94 -20.57
N MET A 34 -7.27 -13.59 -19.68
CA MET A 34 -7.15 -12.49 -18.73
C MET A 34 -6.66 -12.93 -17.33
N ALA A 35 -6.34 -14.21 -17.12
CA ALA A 35 -5.73 -14.69 -15.88
C ALA A 35 -4.47 -13.90 -15.44
N PRO A 36 -3.58 -13.44 -16.33
CA PRO A 36 -2.44 -12.60 -15.94
C PRO A 36 -2.81 -11.30 -15.23
N PHE A 37 -4.03 -10.79 -15.43
CA PHE A 37 -4.51 -9.54 -14.83
C PHE A 37 -5.50 -9.77 -13.68
N LEU A 38 -6.24 -10.88 -13.67
CA LEU A 38 -7.31 -11.14 -12.69
C LEU A 38 -6.93 -12.15 -11.61
N GLU A 39 -5.97 -13.03 -11.91
CA GLU A 39 -5.40 -14.04 -11.01
C GLU A 39 -3.87 -13.88 -10.97
N THR A 40 -3.42 -12.62 -10.94
CA THR A 40 -2.03 -12.19 -11.19
C THR A 40 -0.99 -12.99 -10.42
N ARG A 41 -1.18 -13.16 -9.10
CA ARG A 41 -0.22 -13.88 -8.24
C ARG A 41 -0.08 -15.35 -8.65
N GLU A 42 -1.20 -16.02 -8.86
CA GLU A 42 -1.24 -17.44 -9.20
C GLU A 42 -0.72 -17.69 -10.62
N TYR A 43 -1.04 -16.80 -11.56
CA TYR A 43 -0.49 -16.86 -12.92
C TYR A 43 1.03 -16.62 -12.91
N ALA A 44 1.52 -15.62 -12.17
CA ALA A 44 2.96 -15.35 -12.03
C ALA A 44 3.71 -16.54 -11.43
N LYS A 45 3.16 -17.18 -10.39
CA LYS A 45 3.71 -18.41 -9.80
C LYS A 45 3.75 -19.55 -10.81
N GLN A 46 2.72 -19.73 -11.63
CA GLN A 46 2.71 -20.73 -12.72
C GLN A 46 3.81 -20.45 -13.75
N MET A 47 4.12 -19.19 -14.02
CA MET A 47 5.19 -18.76 -14.92
C MET A 47 6.59 -18.85 -14.28
N GLY A 48 6.68 -19.16 -12.99
CA GLY A 48 7.93 -19.37 -12.26
C GLY A 48 8.43 -18.16 -11.49
N ALA A 49 7.65 -17.09 -11.33
CA ALA A 49 8.00 -15.95 -10.49
C ALA A 49 8.13 -16.37 -9.02
N SER A 50 8.91 -15.60 -8.25
CA SER A 50 9.08 -15.81 -6.81
C SER A 50 7.89 -15.21 -6.06
N ALA A 51 6.90 -16.06 -5.76
CA ALA A 51 5.71 -15.74 -4.97
C ALA A 51 5.92 -16.07 -3.48
N GLU A 52 6.93 -15.43 -2.89
CA GLU A 52 7.47 -15.76 -1.56
C GLU A 52 7.56 -14.53 -0.64
N PHE A 53 7.41 -13.33 -1.19
CA PHE A 53 7.51 -12.10 -0.42
C PHE A 53 6.42 -12.00 0.65
N ARG A 54 6.65 -11.15 1.64
CA ARG A 54 5.78 -10.96 2.79
C ARG A 54 5.66 -9.46 3.07
N LYS A 55 4.42 -8.98 3.19
CA LYS A 55 4.10 -7.59 3.55
C LYS A 55 4.90 -6.57 2.75
N MET A 56 4.80 -6.59 1.41
CA MET A 56 5.43 -5.54 0.61
C MET A 56 4.59 -4.28 0.73
N GLU A 57 5.05 -3.37 1.58
CA GLU A 57 4.31 -2.16 1.91
C GLU A 57 4.71 -0.99 0.97
N GLY A 58 5.11 0.15 1.53
CA GLY A 58 5.41 1.37 0.81
C GLY A 58 6.52 1.24 -0.23
N VAL A 59 6.38 2.00 -1.31
CA VAL A 59 7.34 2.13 -2.41
C VAL A 59 7.65 3.60 -2.65
N ALA A 60 8.91 4.00 -2.45
CA ALA A 60 9.34 5.39 -2.65
C ALA A 60 10.37 5.53 -3.76
N TYR A 61 10.19 6.55 -4.60
CA TYR A 61 11.13 6.89 -5.66
C TYR A 61 11.98 8.11 -5.28
N ASP A 62 13.28 7.89 -5.19
CA ASP A 62 14.29 8.94 -5.07
C ASP A 62 14.73 9.40 -6.45
N GLU A 63 14.06 10.43 -6.96
CA GLU A 63 14.38 11.00 -8.27
C GLU A 63 15.79 11.60 -8.32
N LYS A 64 16.23 12.21 -7.21
CA LYS A 64 17.52 12.89 -7.09
C LYS A 64 18.69 11.90 -7.24
N ASN A 65 18.60 10.74 -6.61
CA ASN A 65 19.65 9.73 -6.64
C ASN A 65 19.34 8.55 -7.56
N ASN A 66 18.19 8.56 -8.25
CA ASN A 66 17.71 7.52 -9.14
C ASN A 66 17.64 6.13 -8.46
N LYS A 67 17.03 6.10 -7.27
CA LYS A 67 16.84 4.88 -6.46
C LYS A 67 15.36 4.61 -6.18
N LEU A 68 15.03 3.35 -5.99
CA LEU A 68 13.74 2.88 -5.48
C LEU A 68 13.95 2.30 -4.08
N TYR A 69 13.02 2.56 -3.16
CA TYR A 69 12.96 1.93 -1.86
C TYR A 69 11.66 1.14 -1.74
N ILE A 70 11.71 -0.05 -1.14
CA ILE A 70 10.55 -0.92 -0.91
C ILE A 70 10.60 -1.41 0.53
N ALA A 71 9.52 -1.20 1.27
CA ALA A 71 9.36 -1.70 2.63
C ALA A 71 8.85 -3.14 2.63
N MET A 72 9.38 -3.92 3.57
CA MET A 72 8.85 -5.22 3.96
C MET A 72 8.53 -5.14 5.44
N SER A 73 7.26 -5.09 5.82
CA SER A 73 6.88 -4.92 7.22
C SER A 73 7.36 -6.09 8.07
N SER A 74 7.50 -7.30 7.53
CA SER A 74 8.17 -8.41 8.21
C SER A 74 8.91 -9.35 7.27
N ILE A 75 9.99 -9.95 7.78
CA ILE A 75 10.62 -11.14 7.21
C ILE A 75 10.18 -12.33 8.05
N ASP A 76 9.07 -12.95 7.64
CA ASP A 76 8.53 -14.16 8.26
C ASP A 76 7.83 -15.06 7.23
N LYS A 77 7.31 -16.20 7.69
CA LYS A 77 6.56 -17.18 6.89
C LYS A 77 7.35 -17.58 5.63
N THR A 78 6.83 -17.27 4.44
CA THR A 78 7.36 -17.72 3.15
C THR A 78 8.73 -17.14 2.80
N MET A 79 9.17 -16.07 3.48
CA MET A 79 10.53 -15.55 3.30
C MET A 79 11.58 -16.22 4.22
N SER A 80 11.12 -16.99 5.21
CA SER A 80 11.97 -17.54 6.27
C SER A 80 11.62 -18.98 6.66
N ASP A 81 10.92 -19.73 5.80
CA ASP A 81 10.54 -21.13 6.04
C ASP A 81 11.62 -22.13 5.58
N GLY A 82 12.64 -21.64 4.87
CA GLY A 82 13.76 -22.43 4.36
C GLY A 82 13.50 -23.07 3.00
N GLU A 83 12.36 -22.78 2.36
CA GLU A 83 11.98 -23.29 1.05
C GLU A 83 12.18 -22.24 -0.06
N GLY A 84 11.92 -22.60 -1.31
CA GLY A 84 11.89 -21.64 -2.44
C GLY A 84 13.19 -20.91 -2.78
N ASP A 85 13.05 -19.69 -3.29
CA ASP A 85 14.12 -18.78 -3.69
C ASP A 85 14.56 -17.85 -2.55
N ILE A 86 13.69 -17.60 -1.56
CA ILE A 86 13.93 -16.69 -0.44
C ILE A 86 14.03 -17.48 0.88
N LYS A 87 15.22 -17.47 1.48
CA LYS A 87 15.60 -18.20 2.69
C LYS A 87 16.35 -17.27 3.63
N LEU A 88 15.66 -16.25 4.10
CA LEU A 88 16.20 -15.30 5.07
C LEU A 88 15.99 -15.82 6.50
N GLU A 89 16.79 -15.30 7.42
CA GLU A 89 16.51 -15.43 8.85
C GLU A 89 15.29 -14.57 9.22
N GLU A 90 14.46 -15.06 10.15
CA GLU A 90 13.27 -14.34 10.61
C GLU A 90 13.65 -12.97 11.20
N ASN A 91 13.01 -11.91 10.70
CA ASN A 91 13.03 -10.58 11.29
C ASN A 91 11.61 -10.01 11.36
N LYS A 92 11.03 -10.02 12.57
CA LYS A 92 9.67 -9.54 12.83
C LYS A 92 9.53 -8.02 12.80
N CYS A 93 10.64 -7.29 12.94
CA CYS A 93 10.67 -5.83 12.92
C CYS A 93 10.82 -5.26 11.50
N GLY A 94 10.91 -6.13 10.48
CA GLY A 94 10.89 -5.74 9.07
C GLY A 94 12.18 -5.10 8.57
N ILE A 95 12.12 -4.58 7.35
CA ILE A 95 13.28 -4.07 6.61
C ILE A 95 12.83 -3.16 5.45
N VAL A 96 13.65 -2.16 5.12
CA VAL A 96 13.56 -1.43 3.85
C VAL A 96 14.72 -1.87 2.94
N TYR A 97 14.38 -2.27 1.71
CA TYR A 97 15.33 -2.54 0.64
C TYR A 97 15.53 -1.31 -0.25
N GLU A 98 16.73 -1.13 -0.79
CA GLU A 98 17.03 -0.18 -1.86
C GLU A 98 17.35 -0.87 -3.19
N ALA A 99 17.05 -0.21 -4.29
CA ALA A 99 17.45 -0.60 -5.63
C ALA A 99 17.89 0.60 -6.46
N ALA A 100 18.96 0.44 -7.24
CA ALA A 100 19.33 1.40 -8.26
C ALA A 100 18.50 1.17 -9.53
N LEU A 101 18.02 2.25 -10.14
CA LEU A 101 17.29 2.20 -11.41
C LEU A 101 18.26 2.35 -12.58
N ASP A 102 18.06 1.58 -13.64
CA ASP A 102 18.77 1.75 -14.91
C ASP A 102 18.15 2.88 -15.77
N ALA A 103 18.67 3.06 -16.99
CA ALA A 103 18.18 4.07 -17.92
C ALA A 103 16.71 3.86 -18.35
N ASN A 104 16.21 2.64 -18.28
CA ASN A 104 14.84 2.25 -18.62
C ASN A 104 13.94 2.14 -17.37
N GLN A 105 14.36 2.73 -16.25
CA GLN A 105 13.66 2.66 -14.96
C GLN A 105 13.48 1.23 -14.44
N ASN A 106 14.33 0.28 -14.85
CA ASN A 106 14.32 -1.07 -14.28
C ASN A 106 15.23 -1.16 -13.05
N ILE A 107 14.80 -1.94 -12.06
CA ILE A 107 15.65 -2.47 -11.01
C ILE A 107 16.11 -3.88 -11.37
N SER A 108 17.37 -4.21 -11.08
CA SER A 108 17.95 -5.54 -11.29
C SER A 108 18.42 -6.22 -10.00
N ASN A 109 18.41 -5.49 -8.88
CA ASN A 109 18.81 -6.00 -7.58
C ASN A 109 18.12 -5.20 -6.45
N LEU A 110 17.77 -5.88 -5.37
CA LEU A 110 17.32 -5.30 -4.10
C LEU A 110 18.37 -5.53 -3.02
N LYS A 111 18.80 -4.47 -2.33
CA LYS A 111 19.79 -4.54 -1.25
C LYS A 111 19.18 -4.14 0.09
N PRO A 112 19.46 -4.87 1.19
CA PRO A 112 19.14 -4.41 2.53
C PRO A 112 19.67 -3.00 2.78
N LEU A 113 18.81 -2.08 3.24
CA LEU A 113 19.21 -0.71 3.60
C LEU A 113 18.99 -0.44 5.09
N ILE A 114 17.74 -0.49 5.56
CA ILE A 114 17.37 -0.20 6.95
C ILE A 114 16.70 -1.43 7.52
N VAL A 115 17.41 -2.10 8.42
CA VAL A 115 16.95 -3.37 9.02
C VAL A 115 16.33 -3.07 10.39
N GLY A 116 15.14 -3.62 10.64
CA GLY A 116 14.51 -3.58 11.95
C GLY A 116 15.40 -4.21 13.03
N GLY A 117 15.29 -3.70 14.26
CA GLY A 117 16.19 -4.03 15.36
C GLY A 117 15.98 -5.43 15.95
N GLY A 118 16.61 -5.68 17.10
CA GLY A 118 16.41 -6.93 17.84
C GLY A 118 14.97 -7.09 18.33
N TYR A 119 14.46 -8.32 18.33
CA TYR A 119 13.11 -8.66 18.77
C TYR A 119 13.13 -9.47 20.09
N ASP A 120 12.51 -8.93 21.15
CA ASP A 120 12.37 -9.61 22.44
C ASP A 120 11.10 -10.48 22.50
N LYS A 121 11.29 -11.78 22.23
CA LYS A 121 10.21 -12.79 22.30
C LYS A 121 9.65 -13.01 23.71
N SER A 122 10.33 -12.55 24.77
CA SER A 122 9.89 -12.72 26.16
C SER A 122 8.88 -11.67 26.60
N VAL A 123 8.85 -10.52 25.92
CA VAL A 123 7.90 -9.44 26.18
C VAL A 123 6.53 -9.83 25.62
N LYS A 124 5.53 -9.83 26.50
CA LYS A 124 4.12 -9.88 26.11
C LYS A 124 3.58 -8.47 26.11
N SER A 125 3.31 -7.92 24.92
CA SER A 125 2.64 -6.62 24.79
C SER A 125 1.13 -6.85 24.71
N THR A 126 0.41 -6.40 25.74
CA THR A 126 -1.06 -6.30 25.72
C THR A 126 -1.47 -4.91 26.19
N VAL A 127 -2.68 -4.50 25.82
CA VAL A 127 -3.32 -3.29 26.37
C VAL A 127 -3.30 -3.32 27.91
N SER A 128 -3.55 -4.49 28.50
CA SER A 128 -3.58 -4.69 29.95
C SER A 128 -2.20 -4.68 30.62
N SER A 129 -1.11 -4.86 29.89
CA SER A 129 0.27 -4.80 30.41
C SER A 129 0.91 -3.44 30.23
N GLY A 130 0.17 -2.44 29.70
CA GLY A 130 0.62 -1.08 29.47
C GLY A 130 1.32 -0.84 28.14
N PHE A 131 1.21 -1.76 27.17
CA PHE A 131 2.02 -1.85 25.94
C PHE A 131 3.54 -1.86 26.23
N LYS A 132 4.25 -2.79 25.62
CA LYS A 132 5.71 -2.88 25.78
C LYS A 132 6.34 -3.15 24.44
N ASP A 133 7.44 -2.44 24.20
CA ASP A 133 8.19 -2.55 22.97
C ASP A 133 8.86 -3.93 22.90
N ARG A 134 8.65 -4.62 21.79
CA ARG A 134 9.25 -5.91 21.45
C ARG A 134 10.39 -5.72 20.44
N CYS A 135 10.28 -4.73 19.56
CA CYS A 135 11.36 -4.27 18.72
C CYS A 135 12.22 -3.23 19.46
N ASP A 136 13.50 -3.11 19.09
CA ASP A 136 14.37 -2.06 19.61
C ASP A 136 13.84 -0.69 19.17
N VAL A 137 13.49 0.13 20.16
CA VAL A 137 12.95 1.48 19.97
C VAL A 137 13.86 2.40 19.15
N ASN A 138 15.16 2.08 18.99
CA ASN A 138 16.11 2.88 18.21
C ASN A 138 16.22 2.41 16.74
N ASN A 139 15.43 1.43 16.34
CA ASN A 139 15.31 0.93 14.98
C ASN A 139 13.87 1.08 14.49
N VAL A 140 13.66 0.88 13.19
CA VAL A 140 12.30 0.72 12.65
C VAL A 140 11.67 -0.57 13.17
N ALA A 141 10.34 -0.57 13.32
CA ALA A 141 9.53 -1.76 13.51
C ALA A 141 8.37 -1.75 12.53
N ASN A 142 8.28 -2.78 11.69
CA ASN A 142 7.23 -2.93 10.67
C ASN A 142 7.12 -1.67 9.79
N PRO A 143 8.21 -1.33 9.05
CA PRO A 143 8.16 -0.21 8.14
C PRO A 143 7.05 -0.44 7.12
N ASP A 144 6.26 0.61 6.94
CA ASP A 144 5.03 0.59 6.15
C ASP A 144 5.15 1.64 5.03
N GLY A 145 4.58 2.82 5.22
CA GLY A 145 4.66 3.94 4.29
C GLY A 145 6.08 4.47 4.10
N LEU A 146 6.43 4.71 2.84
CA LEU A 146 7.71 5.31 2.44
C LEU A 146 7.47 6.57 1.58
N TYR A 147 8.28 7.61 1.80
CA TYR A 147 8.29 8.80 0.94
C TYR A 147 9.71 9.37 0.81
N VAL A 148 10.11 9.82 -0.39
CA VAL A 148 11.38 10.54 -0.56
C VAL A 148 11.12 12.01 -0.84
N ASP A 149 11.72 12.88 -0.03
CA ASP A 149 11.58 14.33 -0.21
C ASP A 149 12.51 14.90 -1.31
N HIS A 150 12.34 16.19 -1.63
CA HIS A 150 13.12 16.87 -2.67
C HIS A 150 14.63 16.94 -2.37
N HIS A 151 15.03 16.68 -1.13
CA HIS A 151 16.43 16.67 -0.69
C HIS A 151 17.05 15.27 -0.82
N GLY A 152 16.26 14.25 -1.11
CA GLY A 152 16.68 12.85 -1.17
C GLY A 152 16.66 12.16 0.19
N ASN A 153 16.01 12.74 1.21
CA ASN A 153 15.81 12.03 2.47
C ASN A 153 14.65 11.05 2.33
N LEU A 154 14.82 9.85 2.86
CA LEU A 154 13.77 8.83 2.94
C LEU A 154 13.03 8.96 4.27
N TRP A 155 11.73 9.16 4.20
CA TRP A 155 10.79 9.16 5.31
C TRP A 155 10.12 7.78 5.42
N ILE A 156 10.02 7.27 6.64
CA ILE A 156 9.56 5.90 6.91
C ILE A 156 8.58 5.95 8.08
N SER A 157 7.35 5.51 7.86
CA SER A 157 6.38 5.28 8.94
C SER A 157 6.38 3.83 9.39
N GLU A 158 5.90 3.64 10.61
CA GLU A 158 5.66 2.33 11.20
C GLU A 158 4.15 2.06 11.29
N ASP A 159 3.78 0.83 10.94
CA ASP A 159 2.56 0.15 11.40
C ASP A 159 2.93 -1.07 12.22
N THR A 160 3.11 -0.87 13.53
CA THR A 160 3.52 -1.95 14.43
C THR A 160 2.67 -2.07 15.68
N SER A 161 2.55 -3.32 16.14
CA SER A 161 2.14 -3.69 17.49
C SER A 161 3.32 -3.96 18.43
N ASP A 162 4.54 -3.79 17.92
CA ASP A 162 5.81 -4.10 18.57
C ASP A 162 6.54 -2.84 19.09
N HIS A 163 6.00 -1.65 18.80
CA HIS A 163 6.27 -0.40 19.53
C HIS A 163 4.98 0.12 20.18
N THR A 164 5.11 0.77 21.33
CA THR A 164 4.01 1.36 22.09
C THR A 164 3.40 2.57 21.38
N ASN A 165 4.26 3.34 20.71
CA ASN A 165 3.94 4.47 19.86
C ASN A 165 4.65 4.26 18.52
N ASN A 166 3.90 4.24 17.42
CA ASN A 166 4.48 4.22 16.08
C ASN A 166 5.23 5.52 15.80
N MET A 167 6.29 5.41 15.00
CA MET A 167 7.29 6.45 14.81
C MET A 167 7.43 6.83 13.34
N LEU A 168 7.74 8.11 13.08
CA LEU A 168 8.12 8.61 11.76
C LEU A 168 9.61 8.86 11.79
N TRP A 169 10.34 8.17 10.91
CA TRP A 169 11.78 8.28 10.79
C TRP A 169 12.17 9.07 9.55
N ARG A 170 13.32 9.74 9.60
CA ARG A 170 14.00 10.31 8.43
C ARG A 170 15.39 9.70 8.30
N TRP A 171 15.70 9.16 7.14
CA TRP A 171 17.02 8.70 6.72
C TRP A 171 17.63 9.71 5.73
N ASP A 172 18.75 10.33 6.10
CA ASP A 172 19.44 11.34 5.28
C ASP A 172 20.53 10.76 4.35
N GLY A 173 20.63 9.43 4.26
CA GLY A 173 21.71 8.72 3.60
C GLY A 173 22.86 8.31 4.52
N GLN A 174 22.88 8.78 5.77
CA GLN A 174 23.91 8.47 6.78
C GLN A 174 23.33 8.10 8.14
N LYS A 175 22.24 8.72 8.55
CA LYS A 175 21.62 8.57 9.88
C LYS A 175 20.11 8.42 9.76
N LEU A 176 19.59 7.52 10.59
CA LEU A 176 18.15 7.33 10.81
C LEU A 176 17.77 8.09 12.08
N GLU A 177 16.90 9.07 11.95
CA GLU A 177 16.51 9.95 13.05
C GLU A 177 15.00 9.96 13.24
N ARG A 178 14.54 9.83 14.49
CA ARG A 178 13.12 9.87 14.84
C ARG A 178 12.61 11.29 14.76
N PHE A 179 11.74 11.57 13.80
CA PHE A 179 11.13 12.89 13.63
C PHE A 179 9.83 13.04 14.40
N ALA A 180 8.95 12.04 14.39
CA ALA A 180 7.67 12.12 15.09
C ALA A 180 7.28 10.80 15.77
N THR A 181 6.35 10.90 16.72
CA THR A 181 5.62 9.76 17.31
C THR A 181 4.14 10.08 17.37
N VAL A 182 3.30 9.08 17.17
CA VAL A 182 1.84 9.21 17.31
C VAL A 182 1.30 8.47 18.54
N PRO A 183 0.11 8.82 19.04
CA PRO A 183 -0.46 8.21 20.23
C PRO A 183 -0.56 6.68 20.15
N THR A 184 -0.61 6.04 21.30
CA THR A 184 -0.72 4.57 21.37
C THR A 184 -1.95 4.05 20.64
N GLY A 185 -1.79 2.89 19.99
CA GLY A 185 -2.79 2.29 19.13
C GLY A 185 -2.96 2.99 17.77
N ALA A 186 -2.30 4.13 17.54
CA ALA A 186 -2.22 4.72 16.21
C ALA A 186 -0.99 4.22 15.47
N GLU A 187 -1.08 4.28 14.15
CA GLU A 187 0.03 4.22 13.21
C GLU A 187 0.18 5.56 12.47
N ILE A 188 1.29 5.71 11.75
CA ILE A 188 1.58 6.88 10.92
C ILE A 188 1.38 6.49 9.48
N THR A 189 0.54 7.22 8.75
CA THR A 189 0.22 6.89 7.36
C THR A 189 0.19 8.15 6.49
N GLY A 190 0.13 7.96 5.17
CA GLY A 190 0.01 9.07 4.21
C GLY A 190 1.15 10.09 4.27
N ILE A 191 2.40 9.64 4.40
CA ILE A 191 3.54 10.56 4.38
C ILE A 191 3.61 11.26 3.03
N THR A 192 3.68 12.59 3.03
CA THR A 192 3.90 13.39 1.82
C THR A 192 4.67 14.64 2.18
N VAL A 193 5.56 15.10 1.31
CA VAL A 193 6.20 16.42 1.44
C VAL A 193 5.68 17.32 0.33
N THR A 194 5.08 18.45 0.70
CA THR A 194 4.58 19.43 -0.26
C THR A 194 5.73 20.05 -1.07
N PRO A 195 5.48 20.64 -2.26
CA PRO A 195 6.51 21.36 -3.02
C PRO A 195 7.22 22.47 -2.23
N ASN A 196 6.61 22.94 -1.14
CA ASN A 196 7.16 23.94 -0.22
C ASN A 196 7.87 23.31 0.99
N ASP A 197 8.26 22.04 0.91
CA ASP A 197 8.96 21.24 1.92
C ASP A 197 8.22 21.05 3.26
N GLU A 198 6.89 21.08 3.25
CA GLU A 198 6.09 20.84 4.46
C GLU A 198 5.69 19.37 4.55
N VAL A 199 5.88 18.76 5.72
CA VAL A 199 5.63 17.33 5.94
C VAL A 199 4.16 17.12 6.35
N LEU A 200 3.44 16.29 5.58
CA LEU A 200 2.12 15.76 5.91
C LEU A 200 2.26 14.32 6.38
N PHE A 201 1.45 13.96 7.38
CA PHE A 201 1.19 12.58 7.80
C PHE A 201 -0.11 12.53 8.59
N ASN A 202 -0.66 11.33 8.74
CA ASN A 202 -1.88 11.10 9.50
C ASN A 202 -1.60 10.39 10.83
N VAL A 203 -2.59 10.46 11.71
CA VAL A 203 -2.72 9.56 12.86
C VAL A 203 -3.88 8.62 12.51
N GLN A 204 -3.59 7.38 12.14
CA GLN A 204 -4.59 6.36 11.81
C GLN A 204 -5.09 5.69 13.09
N HIS A 205 -6.39 5.40 13.17
CA HIS A 205 -7.07 4.61 14.22
C HIS A 205 -6.53 4.71 15.68
N PRO A 206 -6.28 5.91 16.24
CA PRO A 206 -5.71 6.02 17.57
C PRO A 206 -6.62 5.40 18.65
N SER A 207 -6.00 4.97 19.75
CA SER A 207 -6.75 4.58 20.95
C SER A 207 -7.74 5.68 21.37
N ALA A 208 -8.95 5.27 21.76
CA ALA A 208 -9.95 6.21 22.28
C ALA A 208 -9.51 6.91 23.59
N MET A 209 -8.46 6.40 24.25
CA MET A 209 -7.85 7.02 25.44
C MET A 209 -6.90 8.17 25.12
N SER A 210 -6.53 8.36 23.85
CA SER A 210 -5.64 9.43 23.43
C SER A 210 -6.20 10.82 23.77
N ARG A 211 -5.34 11.83 23.86
CA ARG A 211 -5.79 13.19 24.15
C ARG A 211 -6.50 13.77 22.94
N PHE A 212 -7.58 14.53 23.15
CA PHE A 212 -8.20 15.30 22.07
C PHE A 212 -7.14 16.27 21.48
N PRO A 213 -7.02 16.39 20.14
CA PRO A 213 -7.91 15.87 19.10
C PRO A 213 -7.65 14.43 18.64
N TYR A 214 -6.57 13.79 19.11
CA TYR A 214 -6.07 12.50 18.64
C TYR A 214 -6.76 11.27 19.23
N ASN A 215 -7.93 11.41 19.85
CA ASN A 215 -8.80 10.28 20.21
C ASN A 215 -9.67 9.77 19.05
N ARG A 216 -9.40 10.26 17.83
CA ARG A 216 -9.90 9.80 16.54
C ARG A 216 -8.85 10.08 15.47
N GLY A 217 -9.00 9.44 14.31
CA GLY A 217 -8.12 9.66 13.17
C GLY A 217 -8.08 11.13 12.78
N VAL A 218 -6.88 11.63 12.50
CA VAL A 218 -6.63 13.00 12.05
C VAL A 218 -5.69 13.03 10.87
N ILE A 219 -5.91 14.02 10.01
CA ILE A 219 -5.06 14.37 8.87
C ILE A 219 -4.32 15.63 9.26
N GLY A 220 -2.98 15.63 9.16
CA GLY A 220 -2.19 16.76 9.64
C GLY A 220 -0.99 17.13 8.79
N ILE A 221 -0.50 18.33 9.07
CA ILE A 221 0.66 18.94 8.42
C ILE A 221 1.54 19.62 9.46
N VAL A 222 2.85 19.48 9.33
CA VAL A 222 3.82 20.15 10.20
C VAL A 222 4.18 21.51 9.61
N ASN A 223 3.76 22.58 10.29
CA ASN A 223 4.14 23.95 9.95
C ASN A 223 5.42 24.35 10.70
N GLY A 224 6.18 25.32 10.16
CA GLY A 224 7.37 25.88 10.83
C GLY A 224 8.59 24.97 10.83
N PHE A 225 8.57 23.88 10.07
CA PHE A 225 9.70 23.01 9.80
C PHE A 225 9.72 22.68 8.30
N LYS A 226 10.91 22.66 7.69
CA LYS A 226 11.09 22.19 6.30
C LYS A 226 11.75 20.83 6.29
N ALA A 227 11.33 19.93 5.40
CA ALA A 227 11.78 18.55 5.34
C ALA A 227 13.33 18.39 5.29
N GLY A 228 14.01 19.35 4.65
CA GLY A 228 15.48 19.41 4.57
C GLY A 228 16.20 19.98 5.81
N ASP A 229 15.49 20.54 6.80
CA ASP A 229 16.10 21.16 7.97
C ASP A 229 16.69 20.11 8.94
N SER A 230 17.76 20.46 9.64
CA SER A 230 18.23 19.66 10.79
C SER A 230 17.25 19.75 11.97
N PHE A 231 17.14 18.68 12.75
CA PHE A 231 16.34 18.66 13.98
C PHE A 231 17.02 17.85 15.09
N THR A 232 16.53 17.99 16.32
CA THR A 232 16.89 17.08 17.42
C THR A 232 15.87 15.95 17.46
N PRO A 233 16.27 14.68 17.33
CA PRO A 233 15.30 13.57 17.31
C PRO A 233 14.39 13.56 18.54
N VAL A 234 13.12 13.23 18.36
CA VAL A 234 12.20 13.06 19.50
C VAL A 234 12.61 11.83 20.31
N GLY A 235 12.53 11.93 21.63
CA GLY A 235 12.72 10.78 22.53
C GLY A 235 11.55 9.79 22.45
N VAL A 236 11.72 8.61 23.05
CA VAL A 236 10.61 7.66 23.22
C VAL A 236 9.59 8.26 24.22
N PRO A 237 8.30 8.36 23.86
CA PRO A 237 7.29 8.92 24.75
C PRO A 237 7.16 8.13 26.07
N THR A 238 6.89 8.82 27.17
CA THR A 238 6.66 8.20 28.49
C THR A 238 5.54 8.90 29.24
N GLY A 239 4.96 8.23 30.24
CA GLY A 239 3.85 8.79 31.01
C GLY A 239 2.67 9.14 30.10
N ASP A 240 2.13 10.35 30.24
CA ASP A 240 0.99 10.77 29.43
C ASP A 240 1.35 11.13 27.98
N ASP A 241 2.64 11.31 27.66
CA ASP A 241 3.05 11.69 26.30
C ASP A 241 2.82 10.56 25.29
N VAL A 242 2.62 9.32 25.75
CA VAL A 242 2.24 8.17 24.91
C VAL A 242 0.84 8.33 24.28
N TYR A 243 0.05 9.32 24.70
CA TYR A 243 -1.31 9.59 24.23
C TYR A 243 -1.41 10.83 23.35
N ASP A 244 -0.27 11.33 22.85
CA ASP A 244 -0.15 12.60 22.15
C ASP A 244 0.74 12.48 20.90
N VAL A 245 0.59 13.42 19.96
CA VAL A 245 1.51 13.54 18.81
C VAL A 245 2.72 14.37 19.24
N LYS A 246 3.92 13.88 18.98
CA LYS A 246 5.17 14.63 19.16
C LYS A 246 5.89 14.76 17.83
N VAL A 247 6.40 15.96 17.54
CA VAL A 247 7.26 16.24 16.39
C VAL A 247 8.56 16.88 16.86
N ALA A 248 9.66 16.58 16.19
CA ALA A 248 11.00 17.04 16.55
C ALA A 248 11.18 18.55 16.37
N SER A 249 10.45 19.13 15.41
CA SER A 249 10.48 20.54 15.09
C SER A 249 9.16 20.95 14.41
N GLY A 250 8.86 22.24 14.46
CA GLY A 250 7.61 22.80 13.95
C GLY A 250 6.40 22.49 14.84
N ASN A 251 5.21 22.66 14.27
CA ASN A 251 3.93 22.44 14.95
C ASN A 251 3.00 21.61 14.06
N TYR A 252 2.55 20.46 14.59
CA TYR A 252 1.56 19.61 13.94
C TYR A 252 0.18 20.28 13.97
N GLN A 253 -0.29 20.72 12.80
CA GLN A 253 -1.63 21.25 12.60
C GLN A 253 -2.56 20.13 12.13
N VAL A 254 -3.68 19.96 12.82
CA VAL A 254 -4.79 19.11 12.32
C VAL A 254 -5.55 19.87 11.24
N LEU A 255 -5.57 19.32 10.03
CA LEU A 255 -6.35 19.82 8.89
C LEU A 255 -7.78 19.30 8.95
N ALA A 256 -7.93 18.01 9.21
CA ALA A 256 -9.23 17.35 9.29
C ALA A 256 -9.21 16.26 10.37
N ARG A 257 -10.38 15.96 10.91
CA ARG A 257 -10.58 14.95 11.96
C ARG A 257 -11.80 14.11 11.63
N VAL A 258 -11.68 12.80 11.78
CA VAL A 258 -12.79 11.86 11.54
C VAL A 258 -14.03 12.26 12.34
N GLY A 259 -15.17 12.31 11.63
CA GLY A 259 -16.47 12.69 12.15
C GLY A 259 -16.70 14.20 12.33
N ALA A 260 -15.71 15.05 11.98
CA ALA A 260 -15.96 16.48 11.80
C ALA A 260 -16.64 16.72 10.45
N GLU A 261 -17.45 17.78 10.37
CA GLU A 261 -18.11 18.20 9.13
C GLU A 261 -17.07 18.58 8.08
N ILE A 262 -17.34 18.19 6.83
CA ILE A 262 -16.54 18.63 5.68
C ILE A 262 -17.01 20.05 5.32
N PRO A 263 -16.11 21.06 5.36
CA PRO A 263 -16.48 22.41 4.95
C PRO A 263 -17.03 22.41 3.53
N GLY A 264 -18.14 23.11 3.28
CA GLY A 264 -18.73 23.28 1.95
C GLY A 264 -19.47 22.07 1.37
N ASP A 265 -19.40 20.88 1.99
CA ASP A 265 -20.14 19.70 1.50
C ASP A 265 -21.65 19.92 1.56
N ILE A 266 -22.28 19.92 0.39
CA ILE A 266 -23.71 20.22 0.21
C ILE A 266 -24.65 19.17 0.85
N ARG A 267 -24.13 18.00 1.20
CA ARG A 267 -24.87 16.90 1.85
C ARG A 267 -24.63 16.87 3.37
N GLY A 268 -23.83 17.78 3.91
CA GLY A 268 -23.47 17.82 5.33
C GLY A 268 -22.68 16.60 5.79
N GLN A 269 -21.89 16.00 4.90
CA GLN A 269 -21.09 14.83 5.20
C GLN A 269 -19.91 15.15 6.11
N LYS A 270 -19.35 14.09 6.70
CA LYS A 270 -18.22 14.14 7.61
C LYS A 270 -17.01 13.42 7.05
N PHE A 271 -15.81 13.83 7.48
CA PHE A 271 -14.59 13.10 7.17
C PHE A 271 -14.66 11.68 7.73
N GLY A 272 -14.33 10.68 6.91
CA GLY A 272 -14.45 9.26 7.22
C GLY A 272 -15.87 8.70 7.09
N GLN A 273 -16.88 9.50 6.72
CA GLN A 273 -18.23 9.00 6.53
C GLN A 273 -18.32 8.15 5.26
N VAL A 274 -18.73 6.89 5.42
CA VAL A 274 -19.02 5.97 4.30
C VAL A 274 -20.52 5.74 4.25
N ASN A 275 -21.14 6.05 3.11
CA ASN A 275 -22.56 5.80 2.86
C ASN A 275 -22.72 4.62 1.89
N ARG A 276 -23.82 3.89 1.99
CA ARG A 276 -24.29 2.98 0.93
C ARG A 276 -24.70 3.78 -0.30
N LEU A 277 -24.86 3.11 -1.45
CA LEU A 277 -25.33 3.76 -2.68
C LEU A 277 -26.73 4.39 -2.56
N ASP A 278 -27.58 3.89 -1.65
CA ASP A 278 -28.88 4.50 -1.37
C ASP A 278 -28.81 5.79 -0.52
N GLY A 279 -27.59 6.19 -0.12
CA GLY A 279 -27.32 7.36 0.70
C GLY A 279 -27.38 7.12 2.21
N SER A 280 -27.77 5.93 2.67
CA SER A 280 -27.77 5.60 4.09
C SER A 280 -26.35 5.44 4.65
N LEU A 281 -26.15 5.83 5.90
CA LEU A 281 -24.85 5.66 6.57
C LEU A 281 -24.51 4.17 6.72
N LYS A 282 -23.34 3.75 6.21
CA LYS A 282 -22.77 2.42 6.47
C LYS A 282 -21.90 2.46 7.72
N GLU A 283 -20.91 3.35 7.75
CA GLU A 283 -19.99 3.48 8.87
C GLU A 283 -19.30 4.85 8.93
N MET A 284 -18.58 5.09 10.03
CA MET A 284 -17.68 6.22 10.21
C MET A 284 -16.25 5.68 10.34
N CYS A 285 -15.54 5.61 9.21
CA CYS A 285 -14.19 5.11 9.11
C CYS A 285 -13.21 5.97 9.92
N ASN A 286 -12.45 5.35 10.82
CA ASN A 286 -11.49 6.02 11.69
C ASN A 286 -10.03 5.85 11.22
N GLN A 287 -9.84 5.49 9.96
CA GLN A 287 -8.58 5.04 9.36
C GLN A 287 -8.13 5.95 8.21
N PRO A 288 -7.82 7.24 8.45
CA PRO A 288 -7.29 8.11 7.40
C PRO A 288 -5.90 7.66 6.96
N ASP A 289 -5.73 7.38 5.67
CA ASP A 289 -4.52 6.76 5.11
C ASP A 289 -3.86 7.62 4.00
N GLY A 290 -3.41 7.01 2.89
CA GLY A 290 -2.67 7.64 1.81
C GLY A 290 -3.09 9.08 1.50
N ASN A 291 -2.13 10.01 1.59
CA ASN A 291 -2.31 11.42 1.25
C ASN A 291 -1.78 11.70 -0.16
N MET A 292 -2.51 12.50 -0.92
CA MET A 292 -2.13 12.94 -2.26
C MET A 292 -2.28 14.46 -2.33
N PHE A 293 -1.18 15.17 -2.10
CA PHE A 293 -1.14 16.63 -2.21
C PHE A 293 -0.94 17.05 -3.66
N VAL A 294 -1.98 17.63 -4.25
CA VAL A 294 -2.03 18.05 -5.66
C VAL A 294 -2.05 19.58 -5.73
N PRO A 295 -0.92 20.26 -5.96
CA PRO A 295 -0.88 21.71 -6.06
C PRO A 295 -1.69 22.19 -7.28
N ILE A 296 -2.41 23.30 -7.11
CA ILE A 296 -3.20 23.94 -8.19
C ILE A 296 -2.71 25.35 -8.53
N THR A 297 -1.76 25.89 -7.76
CA THR A 297 -1.04 27.13 -8.06
C THR A 297 0.45 26.85 -8.20
N SER A 298 1.15 27.67 -8.99
CA SER A 298 2.61 27.56 -9.15
C SER A 298 3.38 27.82 -7.85
N SER A 299 2.81 28.64 -6.95
CA SER A 299 3.33 28.89 -5.60
C SER A 299 3.09 27.73 -4.63
N SER A 300 2.28 26.73 -5.01
CA SER A 300 1.87 25.62 -4.15
C SER A 300 1.30 26.09 -2.80
N ASP A 301 0.67 27.25 -2.79
CA ASP A 301 -0.07 27.83 -1.66
C ASP A 301 -1.56 27.51 -1.72
N GLU A 302 -2.03 26.92 -2.81
CA GLU A 302 -3.35 26.31 -2.95
C GLU A 302 -3.21 24.90 -3.53
N ALA A 303 -3.96 23.95 -2.99
CA ALA A 303 -3.90 22.55 -3.39
C ALA A 303 -5.21 21.82 -3.16
N TYR A 304 -5.41 20.73 -3.89
CA TYR A 304 -6.30 19.67 -3.45
C TYR A 304 -5.49 18.65 -2.63
N LEU A 305 -5.99 18.26 -1.47
CA LEU A 305 -5.48 17.12 -0.72
C LEU A 305 -6.51 16.02 -0.77
N PHE A 306 -6.19 14.91 -1.42
CA PHE A 306 -6.96 13.68 -1.28
C PHE A 306 -6.38 12.87 -0.13
N THR A 307 -7.25 12.31 0.71
CA THR A 307 -6.86 11.41 1.78
C THR A 307 -7.74 10.18 1.76
N ASN A 308 -7.11 9.02 1.66
CA ASN A 308 -7.78 7.74 1.72
C ASN A 308 -8.36 7.46 3.10
N PHE A 309 -9.31 6.55 3.14
CA PHE A 309 -9.88 5.96 4.34
C PHE A 309 -9.90 4.44 4.17
N GLU A 310 -9.03 3.78 4.92
CA GLU A 310 -8.74 2.35 4.82
C GLU A 310 -9.80 1.50 5.54
N CYS A 311 -11.06 1.65 5.11
CA CYS A 311 -12.19 0.87 5.58
C CYS A 311 -12.84 0.10 4.42
N ARG A 312 -13.92 -0.64 4.70
CA ARG A 312 -14.62 -1.45 3.69
C ARG A 312 -16.12 -1.16 3.65
N PRO A 313 -16.64 -0.53 2.57
CA PRO A 313 -15.95 -0.04 1.37
C PRO A 313 -14.86 0.97 1.64
N GLY A 314 -13.88 1.00 0.74
CA GLY A 314 -12.87 2.04 0.74
C GLY A 314 -13.51 3.40 0.47
N ASN A 315 -12.84 4.47 0.87
CA ASN A 315 -13.32 5.83 0.63
C ASN A 315 -12.13 6.80 0.52
N THR A 316 -12.38 7.98 -0.03
CA THR A 316 -11.40 9.06 -0.09
C THR A 316 -12.12 10.39 0.11
N ALA A 317 -11.55 11.29 0.91
CA ALA A 317 -11.99 12.67 0.97
C ALA A 317 -11.06 13.57 0.14
N LYS A 318 -11.61 14.54 -0.59
CA LYS A 318 -10.88 15.65 -1.20
C LYS A 318 -11.10 16.90 -0.38
N MET A 319 -10.02 17.61 -0.06
CA MET A 319 -10.04 18.90 0.61
C MET A 319 -9.43 19.97 -0.29
N TYR A 320 -10.06 21.13 -0.37
CA TYR A 320 -9.44 22.32 -0.93
C TYR A 320 -8.69 23.08 0.16
N LEU A 321 -7.36 23.15 0.00
CA LEU A 321 -6.44 23.78 0.94
C LEU A 321 -5.94 25.11 0.40
N LYS A 322 -5.89 26.10 1.28
CA LYS A 322 -5.23 27.39 1.02
C LYS A 322 -4.32 27.80 2.16
N LYS A 323 -3.09 28.20 1.84
CA LYS A 323 -2.11 28.71 2.80
C LYS A 323 -2.53 30.09 3.27
N ASN A 324 -2.52 30.30 4.58
CA ASN A 324 -2.86 31.55 5.25
C ASN A 324 -1.72 31.92 6.21
N GLY A 325 -0.72 32.64 5.71
CA GLY A 325 0.52 32.88 6.45
C GLY A 325 1.29 31.57 6.64
N GLU A 326 1.54 31.18 7.88
CA GLU A 326 2.27 29.94 8.20
C GLU A 326 1.38 28.70 8.33
N SER A 327 0.05 28.85 8.35
CA SER A 327 -0.89 27.73 8.50
C SER A 327 -1.67 27.46 7.21
N TRP A 328 -2.38 26.33 7.21
CA TRP A 328 -3.30 25.95 6.12
C TRP A 328 -4.75 26.08 6.56
N SER A 329 -5.65 26.38 5.63
CA SER A 329 -7.09 26.35 5.86
C SER A 329 -7.75 25.40 4.89
N VAL A 330 -8.65 24.57 5.43
CA VAL A 330 -9.56 23.73 4.65
C VAL A 330 -10.79 24.59 4.34
N LEU A 331 -10.95 24.98 3.08
CA LEU A 331 -12.00 25.91 2.66
C LEU A 331 -13.24 25.20 2.11
N ASP A 332 -13.04 24.01 1.52
CA ASP A 332 -14.07 23.20 0.90
C ASP A 332 -13.65 21.73 0.89
N GLY A 333 -14.56 20.81 0.61
CA GLY A 333 -14.25 19.40 0.42
C GLY A 333 -15.45 18.51 0.10
N GLU A 334 -15.15 17.25 -0.21
CA GLU A 334 -16.16 16.23 -0.50
C GLU A 334 -15.62 14.83 -0.17
N ASN A 335 -16.51 13.86 0.05
CA ASN A 335 -16.18 12.45 -0.13
C ASN A 335 -16.31 12.09 -1.61
N ILE A 336 -15.28 11.45 -2.17
CA ILE A 336 -15.22 11.08 -3.59
C ILE A 336 -16.35 10.10 -3.94
N ASN A 337 -16.99 10.34 -5.08
CA ASN A 337 -17.99 9.45 -5.63
C ASN A 337 -17.33 8.34 -6.46
N TYR A 338 -17.50 7.08 -6.01
CA TYR A 338 -17.02 5.86 -6.68
C TYR A 338 -18.13 5.05 -7.38
N ASP A 339 -19.35 5.56 -7.48
CA ASP A 339 -20.52 4.87 -8.03
C ASP A 339 -20.25 4.37 -9.46
N GLY A 340 -19.57 5.19 -10.26
CA GLY A 340 -19.21 4.90 -11.66
C GLY A 340 -18.23 3.74 -11.84
N VAL A 341 -17.61 3.27 -10.76
CA VAL A 341 -16.65 2.14 -10.76
C VAL A 341 -17.03 1.04 -9.77
N HIS A 342 -18.32 0.98 -9.37
CA HIS A 342 -18.86 -0.02 -8.43
C HIS A 342 -18.23 0.02 -7.03
N GLY A 343 -17.90 1.24 -6.57
CA GLY A 343 -17.21 1.45 -5.31
C GLY A 343 -15.72 1.14 -5.40
N THR A 344 -15.07 1.27 -4.25
CA THR A 344 -13.65 1.00 -4.07
C THR A 344 -13.47 0.17 -2.80
N TRP A 345 -12.30 -0.45 -2.65
CA TRP A 345 -12.03 -1.46 -1.64
C TRP A 345 -10.80 -1.09 -0.82
N ASN A 346 -10.94 -0.94 0.50
CA ASN A 346 -9.83 -0.74 1.44
C ASN A 346 -8.74 0.18 0.86
N ASN A 347 -9.08 1.45 0.64
CA ASN A 347 -8.12 2.39 0.09
C ASN A 347 -7.02 2.62 1.12
N CYS A 348 -5.85 2.03 0.89
CA CYS A 348 -4.72 2.14 1.80
C CYS A 348 -3.87 3.34 1.43
N ASN A 349 -2.58 3.14 1.17
CA ASN A 349 -1.65 4.20 0.87
C ASN A 349 -1.82 4.71 -0.58
N ALA A 350 -1.06 5.74 -0.94
CA ALA A 350 -1.26 6.46 -2.19
C ALA A 350 -0.01 7.16 -2.70
N SER A 351 -0.05 7.58 -3.95
CA SER A 351 0.95 8.50 -4.49
C SER A 351 0.33 9.55 -5.41
N VAL A 352 1.11 10.57 -5.75
CA VAL A 352 0.76 11.53 -6.80
C VAL A 352 1.50 11.14 -8.08
N THR A 353 0.78 11.09 -9.20
CA THR A 353 1.35 10.81 -10.51
C THR A 353 2.20 12.00 -11.01
N PRO A 354 3.16 11.79 -11.91
CA PRO A 354 3.92 12.88 -12.53
C PRO A 354 3.08 13.88 -13.33
N TRP A 355 1.84 13.53 -13.68
CA TRP A 355 0.87 14.42 -14.36
C TRP A 355 -0.16 15.01 -13.39
N ASN A 356 0.17 15.05 -12.09
CA ASN A 356 -0.55 15.81 -11.06
C ASN A 356 -1.97 15.29 -10.77
N THR A 357 -2.12 13.96 -10.70
CA THR A 357 -3.35 13.28 -10.26
C THR A 357 -3.08 12.41 -9.03
N GLY A 358 -4.10 12.15 -8.22
CA GLY A 358 -3.98 11.21 -7.11
C GLY A 358 -4.05 9.77 -7.61
N LEU A 359 -3.27 8.87 -7.04
CA LEU A 359 -3.30 7.44 -7.32
C LEU A 359 -3.48 6.69 -6.00
N THR A 360 -4.72 6.31 -5.71
CA THR A 360 -5.10 5.52 -4.54
C THR A 360 -5.01 4.02 -4.86
N SER A 361 -4.88 3.19 -3.82
CA SER A 361 -4.59 1.76 -3.97
C SER A 361 -5.59 0.93 -3.19
N GLU A 362 -6.17 -0.09 -3.83
CA GLU A 362 -7.06 -1.04 -3.16
C GLU A 362 -6.25 -2.21 -2.60
N GLU A 363 -6.33 -2.40 -1.29
CA GLU A 363 -5.54 -3.36 -0.54
C GLU A 363 -6.40 -4.57 -0.08
N TYR A 364 -5.79 -5.73 0.14
CA TYR A 364 -6.43 -6.99 0.52
C TYR A 364 -7.62 -7.39 -0.36
N GLU A 365 -7.38 -7.55 -1.66
CA GLU A 365 -8.44 -7.82 -2.62
C GLU A 365 -9.25 -9.08 -2.26
N PRO A 366 -10.59 -9.10 -2.47
CA PRO A 366 -11.42 -10.21 -2.02
C PRO A 366 -11.05 -11.51 -2.75
N LEU A 367 -10.97 -12.63 -2.02
CA LEU A 367 -10.69 -13.92 -2.66
C LEU A 367 -11.86 -14.33 -3.57
N ALA A 368 -11.55 -14.67 -4.82
CA ALA A 368 -12.51 -15.02 -5.86
C ALA A 368 -12.60 -16.55 -6.11
N ASN A 369 -12.73 -17.33 -5.04
CA ASN A 369 -12.89 -18.79 -5.14
C ASN A 369 -14.37 -19.22 -5.18
N LYS A 370 -14.68 -20.35 -5.84
CA LYS A 370 -16.04 -20.85 -6.06
C LYS A 370 -16.81 -21.05 -4.75
N ALA A 371 -16.12 -21.47 -3.69
CA ALA A 371 -16.74 -21.83 -2.42
C ALA A 371 -17.09 -20.64 -1.51
N GLY A 372 -16.37 -19.51 -1.59
CA GLY A 372 -16.45 -18.44 -0.60
C GLY A 372 -16.51 -17.02 -1.14
N TRP A 373 -16.52 -16.84 -2.47
CA TRP A 373 -16.49 -15.50 -3.06
C TRP A 373 -17.65 -14.59 -2.60
N LYS A 374 -18.85 -15.15 -2.34
CA LYS A 374 -20.02 -14.37 -1.91
C LYS A 374 -19.81 -13.77 -0.53
N GLU A 375 -19.29 -14.58 0.40
CA GLU A 375 -18.96 -14.19 1.76
C GLU A 375 -17.85 -13.14 1.76
N ASN A 376 -16.86 -13.29 0.88
CA ASN A 376 -15.73 -12.36 0.78
C ASN A 376 -16.15 -10.96 0.31
N VAL A 377 -17.29 -10.79 -0.35
CA VAL A 377 -17.77 -9.50 -0.86
C VAL A 377 -19.06 -9.01 -0.16
N VAL A 378 -19.36 -9.54 1.02
CA VAL A 378 -20.61 -9.22 1.75
C VAL A 378 -20.73 -7.72 2.06
N ASP A 379 -19.65 -7.05 2.45
CA ASP A 379 -19.65 -5.63 2.77
C ASP A 379 -19.89 -4.76 1.53
N MET A 380 -19.34 -5.17 0.39
CA MET A 380 -19.59 -4.48 -0.89
C MET A 380 -21.00 -4.78 -1.41
N THR A 381 -21.53 -5.97 -1.17
CA THR A 381 -22.92 -6.31 -1.52
C THR A 381 -23.92 -5.46 -0.72
N ASP A 382 -23.66 -5.25 0.59
CA ASP A 382 -24.41 -4.32 1.44
C ASP A 382 -24.30 -2.87 0.95
N TYR A 383 -23.09 -2.42 0.59
CA TYR A 383 -22.87 -1.08 0.07
C TYR A 383 -23.59 -0.81 -1.26
N LEU A 384 -23.50 -1.75 -2.21
CA LEU A 384 -24.08 -1.63 -3.54
C LEU A 384 -25.61 -1.82 -3.55
N GLY A 385 -26.16 -2.53 -2.56
CA GLY A 385 -27.55 -3.00 -2.60
C GLY A 385 -27.82 -4.08 -3.66
N ALA A 386 -26.76 -4.65 -4.22
CA ALA A 386 -26.78 -5.70 -5.24
C ALA A 386 -25.52 -6.56 -5.10
N GLN A 387 -25.55 -7.78 -5.65
CA GLN A 387 -24.42 -8.72 -5.58
C GLN A 387 -23.15 -8.09 -6.15
N ALA A 388 -22.15 -7.89 -5.30
CA ALA A 388 -20.83 -7.42 -5.72
C ALA A 388 -20.07 -8.52 -6.48
N ASN A 389 -19.21 -8.11 -7.42
CA ASN A 389 -18.28 -8.99 -8.11
C ASN A 389 -16.88 -8.85 -7.47
N PRO A 390 -16.25 -9.93 -6.97
CA PRO A 390 -14.92 -9.84 -6.34
C PRO A 390 -13.84 -9.29 -7.28
N TYR A 391 -14.00 -9.48 -8.59
CA TYR A 391 -13.05 -8.98 -9.59
C TYR A 391 -13.21 -7.49 -9.91
N ASP A 392 -14.15 -6.77 -9.29
CA ASP A 392 -14.22 -5.29 -9.39
C ASP A 392 -13.18 -4.57 -8.52
N TYR A 393 -12.47 -5.30 -7.66
CA TYR A 393 -11.61 -4.75 -6.60
C TYR A 393 -10.19 -5.34 -6.64
N GLY A 394 -9.23 -4.60 -6.08
CA GLY A 394 -7.81 -4.96 -6.03
C GLY A 394 -6.99 -4.24 -7.11
N PHE A 395 -7.32 -2.99 -7.45
CA PHE A 395 -6.64 -2.22 -8.49
C PHE A 395 -6.22 -0.83 -7.99
N PRO A 396 -5.17 -0.23 -8.59
CA PRO A 396 -4.92 1.19 -8.44
C PRO A 396 -6.05 2.00 -9.09
N VAL A 397 -6.47 3.07 -8.40
CA VAL A 397 -7.54 3.96 -8.85
C VAL A 397 -7.01 5.39 -8.92
N GLU A 398 -7.16 6.03 -10.06
CA GLU A 398 -6.71 7.39 -10.30
C GLU A 398 -7.84 8.40 -10.04
N LEU A 399 -7.49 9.44 -9.29
CA LEU A 399 -8.34 10.56 -8.91
C LEU A 399 -7.85 11.80 -9.64
N ILE A 400 -8.60 12.19 -10.66
CA ILE A 400 -8.26 13.29 -11.55
C ILE A 400 -9.08 14.51 -11.11
N PRO A 401 -8.48 15.49 -10.41
CA PRO A 401 -9.17 16.73 -10.08
C PRO A 401 -9.45 17.51 -11.36
N ASP A 402 -10.57 18.22 -11.38
CA ASP A 402 -10.77 19.21 -12.42
C ASP A 402 -9.93 20.46 -12.13
N THR A 403 -8.87 20.62 -12.91
CA THR A 403 -7.94 21.76 -12.81
C THR A 403 -8.44 22.98 -13.57
N ARG A 404 -9.51 22.87 -14.37
CA ARG A 404 -10.04 23.96 -15.21
C ARG A 404 -11.32 24.59 -14.65
N GLY A 405 -11.91 24.02 -13.61
CA GLY A 405 -13.16 24.50 -13.00
C GLY A 405 -14.39 24.35 -13.92
N GLU A 406 -14.31 23.46 -14.91
CA GLU A 406 -15.38 23.06 -15.82
C GLU A 406 -16.37 22.06 -15.18
N SER A 407 -15.96 21.35 -14.12
CA SER A 407 -16.73 20.42 -13.30
C SER A 407 -16.30 20.51 -11.84
N VAL A 408 -17.26 20.32 -10.93
CA VAL A 408 -16.96 20.21 -9.49
C VAL A 408 -16.50 18.79 -9.08
N THR A 409 -16.64 17.81 -9.99
CA THR A 409 -16.45 16.39 -9.66
C THR A 409 -15.03 15.91 -10.00
N THR A 410 -14.43 15.18 -9.07
CA THR A 410 -13.23 14.37 -9.35
C THR A 410 -13.58 13.24 -10.31
N GLN A 411 -12.84 13.07 -11.41
CA GLN A 411 -12.97 11.89 -12.26
C GLN A 411 -12.21 10.72 -11.63
N VAL A 412 -12.83 9.55 -11.65
CA VAL A 412 -12.29 8.31 -11.07
C VAL A 412 -12.05 7.29 -12.18
N VAL A 413 -10.85 6.71 -12.23
CA VAL A 413 -10.46 5.70 -13.24
C VAL A 413 -9.77 4.52 -12.55
N LYS A 414 -10.30 3.29 -12.70
CA LYS A 414 -9.60 2.07 -12.27
C LYS A 414 -8.63 1.58 -13.36
N HIS A 415 -7.39 1.28 -12.98
CA HIS A 415 -6.35 0.85 -13.91
C HIS A 415 -6.22 -0.67 -13.98
N TYR A 416 -7.25 -1.33 -14.54
CA TYR A 416 -7.32 -2.80 -14.62
C TYR A 416 -6.13 -3.46 -15.36
N ALA A 417 -5.51 -2.75 -16.32
CA ALA A 417 -4.32 -3.23 -17.03
C ALA A 417 -3.09 -3.45 -16.12
N MET A 418 -3.06 -2.86 -14.93
CA MET A 418 -1.97 -3.03 -13.97
C MET A 418 -2.02 -4.36 -13.22
N GLY A 419 -3.10 -5.13 -13.40
CA GLY A 419 -3.33 -6.39 -12.69
C GLY A 419 -4.04 -6.20 -11.36
N ARG A 420 -4.56 -7.30 -10.85
CA ARG A 420 -5.30 -7.38 -9.59
C ARG A 420 -4.39 -7.93 -8.50
N LEU A 421 -4.13 -7.14 -7.46
CA LEU A 421 -3.25 -7.44 -6.32
C LEU A 421 -3.75 -6.71 -5.06
N SER A 422 -3.05 -6.90 -3.93
CA SER A 422 -3.27 -6.20 -2.67
C SER A 422 -2.34 -4.98 -2.68
N TYR A 423 -2.75 -3.93 -3.35
CA TYR A 423 -1.87 -2.79 -3.55
C TYR A 423 -1.80 -1.95 -2.27
N GLU A 424 -0.65 -1.98 -1.60
CA GLU A 424 -0.35 -1.01 -0.55
C GLU A 424 -0.23 0.38 -1.21
N MET A 425 0.69 0.51 -2.16
CA MET A 425 0.78 1.66 -3.03
C MET A 425 1.32 1.35 -4.42
N SER A 426 1.06 2.26 -5.37
CA SER A 426 1.68 2.26 -6.70
C SER A 426 2.45 3.56 -6.92
N ARG A 427 3.69 3.47 -7.41
CA ARG A 427 4.56 4.62 -7.70
C ARG A 427 4.95 4.63 -9.18
N VAL A 428 4.50 5.67 -9.89
CA VAL A 428 4.89 5.93 -11.28
C VAL A 428 6.27 6.57 -11.32
N MET A 429 7.14 6.04 -12.17
CA MET A 429 8.53 6.49 -12.33
C MET A 429 8.62 7.70 -13.27
N LYS A 430 9.79 8.35 -13.35
CA LYS A 430 10.00 9.57 -14.16
C LYS A 430 9.87 9.39 -15.68
N ASP A 431 9.85 8.15 -16.17
CA ASP A 431 9.54 7.88 -17.58
C ASP A 431 8.03 7.97 -17.86
N HIS A 432 7.23 8.22 -16.81
CA HIS A 432 5.77 8.31 -16.83
C HIS A 432 5.10 7.04 -17.40
N LYS A 433 5.78 5.90 -17.31
CA LYS A 433 5.33 4.63 -17.89
C LYS A 433 5.52 3.46 -16.94
N THR A 434 6.70 3.40 -16.32
CA THR A 434 7.05 2.32 -15.40
C THR A 434 6.38 2.58 -14.06
N VAL A 435 5.77 1.55 -13.48
CA VAL A 435 5.11 1.61 -12.18
C VAL A 435 5.57 0.43 -11.33
N TYR A 436 6.02 0.73 -10.11
CA TYR A 436 6.32 -0.25 -9.08
C TYR A 436 5.27 -0.19 -7.99
N SER A 437 4.94 -1.34 -7.43
CA SER A 437 3.91 -1.45 -6.41
C SER A 437 4.30 -2.41 -5.30
N GLY A 438 3.88 -2.08 -4.08
CA GLY A 438 3.82 -3.04 -2.98
C GLY A 438 2.64 -3.99 -3.17
N ASP A 439 2.83 -5.25 -2.85
CA ASP A 439 1.77 -6.26 -2.80
C ASP A 439 1.68 -6.77 -1.36
N ASP A 440 0.75 -6.27 -0.56
CA ASP A 440 0.66 -6.65 0.84
C ASP A 440 -0.03 -8.02 0.98
N GLY A 441 0.76 -9.02 1.40
CA GLY A 441 0.22 -10.29 1.83
C GLY A 441 1.29 -11.27 2.28
N THR A 442 1.00 -12.56 2.13
CA THR A 442 1.95 -13.66 2.37
C THR A 442 2.08 -14.47 1.10
N GLY A 443 3.30 -14.81 0.67
CA GLY A 443 3.54 -15.51 -0.60
C GLY A 443 3.19 -14.64 -1.81
N VAL A 444 3.42 -13.34 -1.68
CA VAL A 444 3.09 -12.30 -2.67
C VAL A 444 4.23 -12.11 -3.67
N ILE A 445 3.99 -11.34 -4.72
CA ILE A 445 4.95 -11.14 -5.82
C ILE A 445 5.45 -9.70 -5.89
N LEU A 446 6.73 -9.52 -6.19
CA LEU A 446 7.21 -8.21 -6.61
C LEU A 446 6.82 -8.00 -8.08
N SER A 447 5.93 -7.04 -8.32
CA SER A 447 5.41 -6.74 -9.66
C SER A 447 5.89 -5.39 -10.20
N LYS A 448 5.80 -5.24 -11.52
CA LYS A 448 6.02 -3.98 -12.22
C LYS A 448 5.11 -3.91 -13.43
N PHE A 449 4.54 -2.74 -13.67
CA PHE A 449 3.79 -2.44 -14.90
C PHE A 449 4.57 -1.45 -15.76
N VAL A 450 4.53 -1.63 -17.08
CA VAL A 450 5.09 -0.66 -18.04
C VAL A 450 4.00 -0.29 -19.02
N ALA A 451 3.54 0.97 -18.93
CA ALA A 451 2.54 1.51 -19.84
C ALA A 451 3.03 1.48 -21.29
N ASP A 452 2.10 1.45 -22.24
CA ASP A 452 2.40 1.55 -23.66
C ASP A 452 2.80 2.98 -24.05
N LYS A 453 2.08 3.93 -23.48
CA LYS A 453 2.17 5.36 -23.76
C LYS A 453 2.49 6.11 -22.48
N GLU A 454 3.33 7.12 -22.62
CA GLU A 454 3.66 8.06 -21.55
C GLU A 454 2.39 8.73 -20.99
N GLY A 455 2.23 8.72 -19.67
CA GLY A 455 1.11 9.38 -19.00
C GLY A 455 -0.24 8.67 -19.13
N ASP A 456 -0.26 7.41 -19.56
CA ASP A 456 -1.50 6.67 -19.83
C ASP A 456 -1.38 5.21 -19.34
N LEU A 457 -1.95 4.94 -18.17
CA LEU A 457 -1.90 3.63 -17.51
C LEU A 457 -2.99 2.66 -18.03
N SER A 458 -3.79 3.05 -19.03
CA SER A 458 -4.91 2.24 -19.52
C SER A 458 -4.48 1.01 -20.33
N ALA A 459 -3.24 0.95 -20.79
CA ALA A 459 -2.69 -0.18 -21.54
C ALA A 459 -1.18 -0.33 -21.31
N GLY A 460 -0.70 -1.56 -21.23
CA GLY A 460 0.70 -1.83 -20.95
C GLY A 460 1.01 -3.30 -20.75
N THR A 461 2.18 -3.57 -20.17
CA THR A 461 2.70 -4.92 -19.92
C THR A 461 2.99 -5.10 -18.44
N ILE A 462 2.49 -6.18 -17.85
CA ILE A 462 2.72 -6.55 -16.45
C ILE A 462 3.81 -7.62 -16.34
N TYR A 463 4.68 -7.43 -15.36
CA TYR A 463 5.83 -8.30 -15.07
C TYR A 463 5.82 -8.72 -13.60
N ALA A 464 6.39 -9.89 -13.32
CA ALA A 464 6.71 -10.34 -11.97
C ALA A 464 8.19 -10.73 -11.86
N ALA A 465 8.78 -10.52 -10.70
CA ALA A 465 10.18 -10.85 -10.46
C ALA A 465 10.37 -12.34 -10.15
N LYS A 466 11.39 -12.95 -10.76
CA LYS A 466 12.11 -14.10 -10.22
C LYS A 466 13.32 -13.58 -9.46
N VAL A 467 13.55 -14.09 -8.25
CA VAL A 467 14.68 -13.66 -7.43
C VAL A 467 15.74 -14.74 -7.23
N ALA A 468 16.97 -14.31 -7.03
CA ALA A 468 18.07 -15.13 -6.58
C ALA A 468 18.74 -14.48 -5.36
N GLN A 469 18.50 -15.04 -4.18
CA GLN A 469 19.11 -14.58 -2.92
C GLN A 469 20.64 -14.71 -2.97
N GLN A 470 21.31 -13.68 -2.48
CA GLN A 470 22.76 -13.61 -2.35
C GLN A 470 23.21 -13.80 -0.88
N PRO A 471 24.49 -14.12 -0.62
CA PRO A 471 25.00 -14.31 0.74
C PRO A 471 24.88 -13.07 1.65
N ASP A 472 24.83 -11.88 1.07
CA ASP A 472 24.64 -10.61 1.78
C ASP A 472 23.16 -10.24 1.98
N GLN A 473 22.26 -11.20 1.74
CA GLN A 473 20.80 -11.05 1.83
C GLN A 473 20.20 -10.09 0.78
N SER A 474 20.99 -9.65 -0.21
CA SER A 474 20.45 -9.00 -1.40
C SER A 474 19.79 -10.01 -2.35
N PHE A 475 18.96 -9.50 -3.27
CA PHE A 475 18.31 -10.30 -4.30
C PHE A 475 18.69 -9.79 -5.68
N ASN A 476 19.18 -10.68 -6.55
CA ASN A 476 19.23 -10.39 -7.99
C ASN A 476 17.87 -10.70 -8.62
N LEU A 477 17.43 -9.85 -9.55
CA LEU A 477 16.09 -9.92 -10.15
C LEU A 477 16.16 -10.24 -11.65
N GLU A 478 15.28 -11.15 -12.08
CA GLU A 478 14.90 -11.36 -13.47
C GLU A 478 13.42 -11.02 -13.62
N TRP A 479 13.07 -10.20 -14.61
CA TRP A 479 11.67 -9.82 -14.87
C TRP A 479 11.02 -10.78 -15.85
N LEU A 480 10.01 -11.51 -15.40
CA LEU A 480 9.18 -12.37 -16.23
C LEU A 480 8.00 -11.56 -16.77
N GLU A 481 7.87 -11.47 -18.08
CA GLU A 481 6.67 -10.91 -18.72
C GLU A 481 5.49 -11.85 -18.49
N LEU A 482 4.40 -11.33 -17.92
CA LEU A 482 3.18 -12.12 -17.71
C LEU A 482 2.23 -11.96 -18.89
N ALA A 483 1.92 -10.72 -19.26
CA ALA A 483 1.08 -10.36 -20.41
C ALA A 483 1.13 -8.87 -20.72
N ARG A 484 0.74 -8.54 -21.96
CA ARG A 484 0.39 -7.19 -22.41
C ARG A 484 -1.12 -7.10 -22.63
N GLY A 485 -1.76 -6.02 -22.17
CA GLY A 485 -3.22 -5.86 -22.22
C GLY A 485 -3.68 -4.41 -22.01
N ASN A 486 -4.99 -4.21 -21.97
CA ASN A 486 -5.62 -2.91 -21.71
C ASN A 486 -6.81 -3.06 -20.75
N SER A 487 -7.13 -1.97 -20.06
CA SER A 487 -8.16 -1.94 -19.01
C SER A 487 -9.57 -2.25 -19.53
N GLY A 488 -9.86 -1.95 -20.81
CA GLY A 488 -11.15 -2.24 -21.43
C GLY A 488 -11.40 -3.73 -21.59
N ASP A 489 -10.42 -4.47 -22.12
CA ASP A 489 -10.52 -5.93 -22.29
C ASP A 489 -10.63 -6.65 -20.95
N VAL A 490 -9.87 -6.20 -19.95
CA VAL A 490 -9.94 -6.76 -18.58
C VAL A 490 -11.31 -6.47 -17.96
N TYR A 491 -11.83 -5.24 -18.07
CA TYR A 491 -13.18 -4.89 -17.62
C TYR A 491 -14.25 -5.76 -18.28
N ASP A 492 -14.19 -5.93 -19.60
CA ASP A 492 -15.13 -6.77 -20.33
C ASP A 492 -15.07 -8.24 -19.90
N ALA A 493 -13.89 -8.75 -19.52
CA ALA A 493 -13.75 -10.09 -18.98
C ALA A 493 -14.36 -10.21 -17.57
N ILE A 494 -14.15 -9.21 -16.70
CA ILE A 494 -14.79 -9.15 -15.38
C ILE A 494 -16.31 -9.25 -15.50
N ARG A 495 -16.93 -8.54 -16.46
CA ARG A 495 -18.39 -8.58 -16.69
C ARG A 495 -18.89 -9.91 -17.25
N LYS A 496 -18.02 -10.77 -17.80
CA LYS A 496 -18.37 -12.11 -18.31
C LYS A 496 -18.23 -13.21 -17.27
N VAL A 497 -17.66 -12.93 -16.10
CA VAL A 497 -17.54 -13.92 -15.01
C VAL A 497 -18.93 -14.35 -14.53
N GLU A 498 -19.20 -15.65 -14.56
CA GLU A 498 -20.47 -16.20 -14.08
C GLU A 498 -20.48 -16.30 -12.54
N LEU A 499 -21.20 -15.37 -11.91
CA LEU A 499 -21.43 -15.33 -10.46
C LEU A 499 -22.62 -16.24 -10.07
N LYS A 500 -22.40 -17.56 -10.08
CA LYS A 500 -23.43 -18.56 -9.72
C LYS A 500 -23.51 -18.80 -8.21
#